data_AF-A0A257LNA6-F1
#
_entry.id   AF-A0A257LNA6-F1
#
_cell.length_a   1.000
_cell.length_b   1.000
_cell.length_c   1.000
_cell.angle_alpha   90.00
_cell.angle_beta   90.00
_cell.angle_gamma   90.00
#
_symmetry.space_group_name_H-M   'P 1'
#
loop_
_entity.id
_entity.type
_entity.pdbx_description
1 polymer ?
#
loop_
_entity_poly.entity_id
_entity_poly.type
_entity_poly.pdbx_seq_one_letter_code
_entity_poly.pdbx_strand_id
1 'polypeptide(L)' 'MAIPAPNHPCWTRLANGGMSKLKTQHLGTQLLAKRIERSSDPLDAKVRDIQAFFTKWERALPAEVQQLTIV' A
#
# COMPACT_ATOMS: atom_id res chain seq x y z
N MET A 1 12.67 -0.29 8.46
CA MET A 1 12.93 -0.64 7.05
C MET A 1 12.40 0.49 6.20
N ALA A 2 13.20 1.00 5.26
CA ALA A 2 12.84 2.16 4.47
C ALA A 2 11.72 1.82 3.48
N ILE A 3 10.79 2.76 3.29
CA ILE A 3 9.74 2.68 2.26
C ILE A 3 10.41 2.42 0.90
N PRO A 4 9.95 1.42 0.12
CA PRO A 4 10.53 1.14 -1.19
C PRO A 4 10.33 2.33 -2.14
N ALA A 5 11.28 2.55 -3.03
CA ALA A 5 11.24 3.67 -3.98
C ALA A 5 9.91 3.71 -4.77
N PRO A 6 9.42 4.89 -5.17
CA PRO A 6 8.13 5.02 -5.88
C PRO A 6 8.08 4.25 -7.20
N ASN A 7 9.22 4.02 -7.84
CA ASN A 7 9.32 3.25 -9.08
C ASN A 7 9.42 1.73 -8.84
N HIS A 8 9.34 1.27 -7.59
CA HIS A 8 9.46 -0.15 -7.29
C HIS A 8 8.18 -0.91 -7.70
N PRO A 9 8.29 -2.06 -8.40
CA PRO A 9 7.13 -2.81 -8.89
C PRO A 9 6.22 -3.38 -7.79
N CYS A 10 6.67 -3.35 -6.53
CA CYS A 10 5.83 -3.75 -5.39
C CYS A 10 4.55 -2.89 -5.30
N TRP A 11 4.63 -1.60 -5.61
CA TRP A 11 3.47 -0.71 -5.51
C TRP A 11 2.40 -1.08 -6.53
N THR A 12 2.80 -1.42 -7.75
CA THR A 12 1.88 -1.88 -8.79
C THR A 12 1.22 -3.20 -8.40
N ARG A 13 1.97 -4.13 -7.80
CA ARG A 13 1.41 -5.40 -7.27
C ARG A 13 0.41 -5.15 -6.15
N LEU A 14 0.71 -4.22 -5.24
CA LEU A 14 -0.19 -3.81 -4.15
C LEU A 14 -1.49 -3.20 -4.70
N ALA A 15 -1.37 -2.29 -5.67
CA ALA A 15 -2.51 -1.66 -6.34
C ALA A 15 -3.37 -2.66 -7.13
N ASN A 16 -2.76 -3.74 -7.64
CA ASN A 16 -3.43 -4.78 -8.42
C ASN A 16 -3.94 -5.96 -7.56
N GLY A 17 -4.23 -5.72 -6.28
CA GLY A 17 -4.82 -6.72 -5.36
C GLY A 17 -3.88 -7.28 -4.28
N GLY A 18 -2.62 -6.85 -4.25
CA GLY A 18 -1.70 -7.20 -3.15
C GLY A 18 -2.11 -6.61 -1.81
N MET A 19 -2.85 -5.50 -1.79
CA MET A 19 -3.32 -4.88 -0.54
C MET A 19 -4.27 -5.76 0.27
N SER A 20 -5.04 -6.63 -0.36
CA SER A 20 -5.93 -7.55 0.37
C SER A 20 -5.16 -8.70 1.05
N LYS A 21 -3.88 -8.89 0.70
CA LYS A 21 -2.98 -9.89 1.31
C LYS A 21 -2.15 -9.34 2.46
N LEU A 22 -2.12 -8.01 2.64
CA LEU A 22 -1.43 -7.36 3.74
C LEU A 22 -2.10 -7.72 5.07
N LYS A 23 -1.36 -8.35 5.98
CA LYS A 23 -1.82 -8.57 7.34
C LYS A 23 -1.61 -7.29 8.14
N THR A 24 -2.67 -6.54 8.31
CA THR A 24 -2.67 -5.25 9.02
C THR A 24 -3.75 -5.21 10.10
N GLN A 25 -3.37 -4.77 11.30
CA GLN A 25 -4.32 -4.44 12.37
C GLN A 25 -4.71 -2.95 12.35
N HIS A 26 -4.10 -2.16 11.46
CA HIS A 26 -4.37 -0.74 11.35
C HIS A 26 -5.61 -0.50 10.49
N LEU A 27 -6.65 0.05 11.13
CA LEU A 27 -7.91 0.40 10.47
C LEU A 27 -7.69 1.31 9.25
N GLY A 28 -6.74 2.26 9.32
CA GLY A 28 -6.42 3.14 8.19
C GLY A 28 -5.98 2.37 6.95
N THR A 29 -5.15 1.35 7.11
CA THR A 29 -4.68 0.49 6.02
C THR A 29 -5.81 -0.39 5.48
N GLN A 30 -6.68 -0.91 6.35
CA GLN A 30 -7.86 -1.69 5.94
C GLN A 30 -8.84 -0.83 5.13
N LEU A 31 -9.07 0.42 5.53
CA LEU A 31 -9.90 1.38 4.81
C LEU A 31 -9.28 1.77 3.48
N LEU A 32 -7.96 1.98 3.43
CA LEU A 32 -7.23 2.23 2.18
C LEU A 32 -7.37 1.04 1.21
N ALA A 33 -7.17 -0.18 1.70
CA ALA A 33 -7.35 -1.39 0.90
C ALA A 33 -8.76 -1.44 0.28
N LYS A 34 -9.80 -1.23 1.10
CA LYS A 34 -11.19 -1.18 0.62
C LYS A 34 -11.44 -0.04 -0.37
N ARG A 35 -10.84 1.13 -0.15
CA ARG A 35 -10.94 2.27 -1.05
C ARG A 35 -10.34 1.95 -2.42
N ILE A 36 -9.17 1.32 -2.45
CA ILE A 36 -8.47 0.98 -3.70
C ILE A 36 -9.14 -0.20 -4.43
N GLU A 37 -9.67 -1.18 -3.69
CA GLU A 37 -10.50 -2.26 -4.24
C GLU A 37 -11.75 -1.72 -4.94
N ARG A 38 -12.41 -0.71 -4.35
CA ARG A 38 -13.63 -0.10 -4.91
C ARG A 38 -13.36 1.01 -5.93
N SER A 39 -12.18 1.61 -5.90
CA SER A 39 -11.81 2.69 -6.80
C SER A 39 -11.69 2.16 -8.23
N SER A 40 -12.27 2.89 -9.18
CA SER A 40 -12.12 2.64 -10.62
C SER A 40 -10.99 3.47 -11.23
N ASP A 41 -10.16 4.10 -10.39
CA ASP A 41 -9.03 4.90 -10.84
C ASP A 41 -7.96 4.04 -11.56
N PRO A 42 -7.21 4.63 -12.49
CA PRO A 42 -6.10 3.93 -13.13
C PRO A 42 -5.06 3.47 -12.10
N LEU A 43 -4.39 2.35 -12.41
CA LEU A 43 -3.40 1.73 -11.52
C LEU A 43 -2.30 2.70 -11.08
N ASP A 44 -1.84 3.59 -11.96
CA ASP A 44 -0.87 4.64 -11.63
C ASP A 44 -1.34 5.58 -10.52
N ALA A 45 -2.62 5.98 -10.54
CA ALA A 45 -3.18 6.84 -9.49
C ALA A 45 -3.27 6.09 -8.15
N LYS A 46 -3.68 4.82 -8.19
CA LYS A 46 -3.72 3.93 -7.02
C LYS A 46 -2.33 3.74 -6.40
N VAL A 47 -1.31 3.52 -7.23
CA VAL A 47 0.09 3.39 -6.81
C VAL A 47 0.55 4.63 -6.06
N ARG A 48 0.28 5.83 -6.61
CA ARG A 48 0.64 7.09 -5.97
C ARG A 48 -0.06 7.29 -4.62
N ASP A 49 -1.34 6.96 -4.54
CA ASP A 49 -2.12 7.10 -3.30
C ASP A 49 -1.61 6.15 -2.19
N ILE A 50 -1.35 4.89 -2.54
CA ILE A 50 -0.76 3.89 -1.65
C ILE A 50 0.62 4.35 -1.17
N GLN A 51 1.48 4.76 -2.09
CA GLN A 51 2.83 5.21 -1.76
C GLN A 51 2.81 6.46 -0.88
N ALA A 52 1.95 7.44 -1.16
CA ALA A 52 1.78 8.63 -0.34
C ALA A 52 1.28 8.29 1.07
N PHE A 53 0.33 7.36 1.19
CA PHE A 53 -0.16 6.90 2.49
C PHE A 53 0.95 6.23 3.31
N PHE A 54 1.65 5.25 2.76
CA PHE A 54 2.72 4.56 3.48
C PHE A 54 3.89 5.47 3.80
N THR A 55 4.25 6.40 2.91
CA THR A 55 5.29 7.40 3.19
C THR A 55 4.90 8.32 4.35
N LYS A 56 3.64 8.76 4.40
CA LYS A 56 3.12 9.61 5.48
C LYS A 56 3.08 8.87 6.83
N TRP A 57 2.74 7.59 6.80
CA TRP A 57 2.53 6.77 8.00
C TRP A 57 3.66 5.77 8.26
N GLU A 58 4.85 5.96 7.68
CA GLU A 58 6.00 5.03 7.78
C GLU A 58 6.32 4.69 9.24
N ARG A 59 6.31 5.69 10.13
CA ARG A 59 6.60 5.52 11.56
C ARG A 59 5.51 4.74 12.32
N ALA A 60 4.28 4.78 11.83
CA ALA A 60 3.13 4.15 12.47
C ALA A 60 2.83 2.75 11.92
N LEU A 61 3.35 2.42 10.73
CA LEU A 61 3.08 1.17 10.00
C LEU A 61 4.35 0.34 9.74
N PRO A 62 5.24 0.12 10.72
CA PRO A 62 6.48 -0.60 10.46
C PRO A 62 6.22 -2.05 10.01
N ALA A 63 5.18 -2.70 10.51
CA ALA A 63 4.85 -4.10 10.20
C ALA A 63 4.32 -4.27 8.76
N GLU A 64 3.53 -3.31 8.27
CA GLU A 64 3.03 -3.31 6.91
C GLU A 64 4.14 -2.99 5.93
N VAL A 65 5.02 -2.02 6.25
CA VAL A 65 6.16 -1.66 5.40
C VAL A 65 7.08 -2.85 5.17
N GLN A 66 7.26 -3.71 6.16
CA GLN A 66 8.00 -4.96 6.00
C GLN A 66 7.31 -5.96 5.06
N GLN A 67 5.99 -5.96 5.00
CA GLN A 67 5.22 -6.86 4.15
C GLN A 67 5.16 -6.37 2.70
N LEU A 68 5.27 -5.06 2.43
CA LEU A 68 5.13 -4.47 1.08
C LEU A 68 5.99 -5.13 0.01
N THR A 69 7.19 -5.60 0.38
CA THR A 69 8.13 -6.25 -0.55
C THR A 69 7.94 -7.77 -0.65
N ILE A 70 7.13 -8.36 0.24
CA ILE A 70 6.90 -9.80 0.39
C ILE A 70 5.61 -10.23 -0.31
N VAL A 71 4.55 -9.39 -0.29
CA VAL A 71 3.22 -9.70 -0.86
C VAL A 71 3.11 -9.59 -2.38
#